data_AF-A0A349VTA3-F1
#
_entry.id   AF-A0A349VTA3-F1
#
_cell.length_a   1.000
_cell.length_b   1.000
_cell.length_c   1.000
_cell.angle_alpha   90.00
_cell.angle_beta   90.00
_cell.angle_gamma   90.00
#
_symmetry.space_group_name_H-M   'P 1'
#
loop_
_entity.id
_entity.type
_entity.pdbx_description
1 polymer ?
#
loop_
_entity_poly.entity_id
_entity_poly.type
_entity_poly.pdbx_seq_one_letter_code
_entity_poly.pdbx_strand_id
1 'polypeptide(L)'
;MELTLKRVRQGNNSTLSELYINGTFQCYGLEDTVRDVKIKGRTAIPAGTYKLGINRKGGMNTAYKKRFPDMHEGMIEIRAIPNFSLVYIHIGNTHEDTEGCLLVGTYFHKSND
;
A
#
# COMPACT_ATOMS: atom_id res chain seq x y z
N MET A 1 -5.70 -9.86 -12.82
CA MET A 1 -4.64 -9.96 -11.80
C MET A 1 -5.26 -9.80 -10.43
N GLU A 2 -4.92 -10.67 -9.51
CA GLU A 2 -5.44 -10.69 -8.15
C GLU A 2 -4.33 -10.44 -7.15
N LEU A 3 -4.55 -9.48 -6.26
CA LEU A 3 -3.67 -9.12 -5.16
C LEU A 3 -4.18 -9.78 -3.88
N THR A 4 -3.32 -10.47 -3.15
CA THR A 4 -3.61 -10.88 -1.77
C THR A 4 -2.65 -10.16 -0.83
N LEU A 5 -3.22 -9.44 0.13
CA LEU A 5 -2.49 -8.73 1.17
C LEU A 5 -2.67 -9.47 2.49
N LYS A 6 -1.59 -10.05 3.00
CA LYS A 6 -1.58 -10.87 4.22
C LYS A 6 -0.79 -10.16 5.30
N ARG A 7 -1.42 -9.84 6.43
CA ARG A 7 -0.71 -9.25 7.58
C ARG A 7 0.19 -10.28 8.24
N VAL A 8 1.41 -9.86 8.56
CA VAL A 8 2.43 -10.70 9.20
C VAL A 8 2.65 -10.25 10.63
N ARG A 9 2.82 -8.94 10.86
CA ARG A 9 3.09 -8.37 12.19
C ARG A 9 2.51 -6.97 12.35
N GLN A 10 2.22 -6.60 13.59
CA GLN A 10 1.83 -5.26 14.00
C GLN A 10 2.98 -4.65 14.82
N GLY A 11 3.47 -3.48 14.41
CA GLY A 11 4.27 -2.59 15.25
C GLY A 11 3.39 -1.54 15.92
N ASN A 12 4.00 -0.65 16.72
CA ASN A 12 3.26 0.37 17.47
C ASN A 12 2.38 1.26 16.57
N ASN A 13 2.96 1.74 15.47
CA ASN A 13 2.30 2.66 14.54
C ASN A 13 2.25 2.13 13.09
N SER A 14 2.63 0.88 12.88
CA SER A 14 2.76 0.30 11.54
C SER A 14 2.30 -1.13 11.49
N THR A 15 1.93 -1.58 10.28
CA THR A 15 1.58 -2.97 10.01
C THR A 15 2.50 -3.50 8.91
N LEU A 16 3.11 -4.66 9.15
CA LEU A 16 3.88 -5.41 8.16
C LEU A 16 2.95 -6.40 7.47
N SER A 17 2.97 -6.40 6.14
CA SER A 17 2.25 -7.36 5.31
C SER A 17 3.15 -8.05 4.29
N GLU A 18 2.68 -9.18 3.78
CA GLU A 18 3.17 -9.83 2.58
C GLU A 18 2.17 -9.57 1.45
N LEU A 19 2.72 -9.29 0.27
CA LEU A 19 1.97 -9.07 -0.95
C LEU A 19 2.16 -10.25 -1.90
N TYR A 20 1.05 -10.83 -2.33
CA TYR A 20 1.02 -11.91 -3.31
C TYR A 20 0.24 -11.48 -4.54
N ILE A 21 0.69 -11.89 -5.72
CA ILE A 21 -0.03 -11.74 -6.98
C ILE A 21 -0.35 -13.12 -7.52
N ASN A 22 -1.65 -13.41 -7.69
CA ASN A 22 -2.16 -14.72 -8.11
C ASN A 22 -1.53 -15.87 -7.28
N GLY A 23 -1.41 -15.69 -5.96
CA GLY A 23 -0.84 -16.69 -5.04
C GLY A 23 0.70 -16.75 -4.99
N THR A 24 1.42 -15.98 -5.81
CA THR A 24 2.89 -15.93 -5.79
C THR A 24 3.37 -14.74 -5.00
N PHE A 25 4.25 -14.96 -4.00
CA PHE A 25 4.86 -13.90 -3.20
C PHE A 25 5.62 -12.92 -4.10
N GLN A 26 5.45 -11.62 -3.86
CA GLN A 26 6.13 -10.56 -4.61
C GLN A 26 7.06 -9.74 -3.71
N CYS A 27 6.54 -9.26 -2.59
CA CYS A 27 7.25 -8.33 -1.72
C CYS A 27 6.57 -8.19 -0.35
N TYR A 28 7.20 -7.41 0.52
CA TYR A 28 6.63 -6.97 1.79
C TYR A 28 5.95 -5.62 1.64
N GLY A 29 4.95 -5.39 2.49
CA GLY A 29 4.20 -4.15 2.62
C GLY A 29 4.45 -3.47 3.96
N LEU A 30 4.64 -2.16 3.95
CA LEU A 30 4.56 -1.30 5.12
C LEU A 30 3.27 -0.47 5.01
N GLU A 31 2.42 -0.59 6.02
CA GLU A 31 1.13 0.08 6.13
C GLU A 31 1.06 0.85 7.46
N ASP A 32 0.10 1.77 7.59
CA ASP A 32 -0.26 2.36 8.89
C ASP A 32 -0.86 1.29 9.83
N THR A 33 -1.20 1.67 11.06
CA THR A 33 -1.89 0.81 12.02
C THR A 33 -3.33 0.49 11.57
N VAL A 34 -3.76 -0.73 11.86
CA VAL A 34 -5.14 -1.19 11.70
C VAL A 34 -6.03 -0.55 12.76
N ARG A 35 -7.18 -0.01 12.35
CA ARG A 35 -8.14 0.62 13.28
C ARG A 35 -9.56 0.17 12.96
N ASP A 36 -10.38 0.03 13.99
CA ASP A 36 -11.81 -0.29 13.85
C ASP A 36 -12.57 0.86 13.18
N VAL A 37 -12.19 2.09 13.51
CA VAL A 37 -12.74 3.31 12.91
C VAL A 37 -11.70 3.93 11.98
N LYS A 38 -12.09 4.09 10.71
CA LYS A 38 -11.21 4.66 9.69
C LYS A 38 -10.89 6.12 9.99
N ILE A 39 -9.59 6.43 10.07
CA ILE A 39 -9.03 7.77 10.06
C ILE A 39 -8.33 7.97 8.71
N LYS A 40 -8.76 9.00 7.96
CA LYS A 40 -8.17 9.31 6.65
C LYS A 40 -6.66 9.54 6.78
N GLY A 41 -5.87 8.88 5.93
CA GLY A 41 -4.40 9.00 5.95
C GLY A 41 -3.71 8.19 7.05
N ARG A 42 -4.46 7.62 8.00
CA ARG A 42 -3.94 7.02 9.23
C ARG A 42 -4.67 5.71 9.53
N THR A 43 -4.94 4.88 8.53
CA THR A 43 -5.58 3.57 8.73
C THR A 43 -5.22 2.66 7.58
N ALA A 44 -4.63 1.50 7.89
CA ALA A 44 -4.39 0.45 6.90
C ALA A 44 -5.71 -0.09 6.33
N ILE A 45 -5.67 -0.48 5.06
CA ILE A 45 -6.81 -1.18 4.44
C ILE A 45 -7.01 -2.54 5.11
N PRO A 46 -8.21 -3.14 5.03
CA PRO A 46 -8.41 -4.50 5.50
C PRO A 46 -7.45 -5.49 4.82
N ALA A 47 -7.03 -6.52 5.55
CA ALA A 47 -6.32 -7.64 4.92
C ALA A 47 -7.31 -8.41 4.04
N GLY A 48 -6.86 -8.93 2.90
CA GLY A 48 -7.74 -9.66 1.99
C GLY A 48 -7.25 -9.68 0.56
N THR A 49 -8.19 -9.98 -0.32
CA THR A 49 -7.94 -10.15 -1.75
C THR A 49 -8.63 -9.06 -2.55
N TYR A 50 -7.88 -8.42 -3.45
CA TYR A 50 -8.31 -7.24 -4.18
C TYR A 50 -7.96 -7.34 -5.66
N LYS A 51 -8.60 -6.49 -6.47
CA LYS A 51 -8.21 -6.27 -7.86
C LYS A 51 -7.31 -5.05 -7.96
N LEU A 52 -6.32 -5.13 -8.83
CA LEU A 52 -5.47 -4.01 -9.18
C LEU A 52 -6.01 -3.31 -10.43
N GLY A 53 -5.74 -2.01 -10.54
CA GLY A 53 -5.93 -1.28 -11.78
C GLY A 53 -5.03 -0.07 -11.88
N ILE A 54 -4.82 0.42 -13.11
CA ILE A 54 -4.05 1.64 -13.34
C ILE A 54 -4.97 2.86 -13.16
N ASN A 55 -4.56 3.77 -12.29
CA ASN A 55 -5.21 5.06 -12.08
C ASN A 55 -4.35 6.18 -12.66
N ARG A 56 -4.89 6.85 -13.69
CA ARG A 56 -4.26 7.98 -14.38
C ARG A 56 -4.81 9.33 -13.92
N LYS A 57 -5.48 9.36 -12.76
CA LYS A 57 -6.14 10.51 -12.16
C LYS A 57 -5.64 10.71 -10.73
N GLY A 58 -6.01 11.83 -10.11
CA GLY A 58 -5.67 12.15 -8.71
C GLY A 58 -4.31 12.83 -8.53
N GLY A 59 -4.13 13.45 -7.36
CA GLY A 59 -2.97 14.29 -7.07
C GLY A 59 -1.63 13.54 -7.11
N MET A 60 -1.58 12.33 -6.54
CA MET A 60 -0.34 11.53 -6.53
C MET A 60 0.08 11.13 -7.94
N ASN A 61 -0.86 10.78 -8.83
CA ASN A 61 -0.55 10.49 -10.23
C ASN A 61 0.09 11.70 -10.92
N THR A 62 -0.45 12.91 -10.71
CA THR A 62 0.12 14.14 -11.26
C THR A 62 1.54 14.39 -10.71
N ALA A 63 1.74 14.18 -9.41
CA ALA A 63 3.05 14.33 -8.78
C ALA A 63 4.08 13.33 -9.33
N TYR A 64 3.69 12.06 -9.49
CA TYR A 64 4.57 11.01 -10.03
C TYR A 64 4.87 11.22 -11.51
N LYS A 65 3.89 11.67 -12.31
CA LYS A 65 4.13 12.04 -13.71
C LYS A 65 5.18 13.16 -13.84
N LYS A 66 5.19 14.13 -12.91
CA LYS A 66 6.22 15.17 -12.87
C LYS A 66 7.57 14.62 -12.40
N ARG A 67 7.58 13.73 -11.41
CA ARG A 67 8.79 13.19 -10.81
C ARG A 67 9.51 12.17 -11.69
N PHE A 68 8.75 11.38 -12.45
CA PHE A 68 9.22 10.26 -13.26
C PHE A 68 8.64 10.31 -14.69
N PRO A 69 8.91 11.37 -15.45
CA PRO A 69 8.21 11.66 -16.71
C PRO A 69 8.38 10.58 -17.78
N ASP A 70 9.52 9.90 -17.82
CA ASP A 70 9.85 8.93 -18.88
C ASP A 70 9.32 7.51 -18.60
N MET A 71 8.91 7.22 -17.36
CA MET A 71 8.49 5.87 -16.95
C MET A 71 7.08 5.80 -16.36
N HIS A 72 6.51 6.93 -15.92
CA HIS A 72 5.25 6.90 -15.17
C HIS A 72 4.03 6.82 -16.09
N GLU A 73 3.38 5.66 -16.11
CA GLU A 73 2.18 5.41 -16.92
C GLU A 73 0.86 5.51 -16.15
N GLY A 74 0.92 5.70 -14.84
CA GLY A 74 -0.22 5.71 -13.94
C GLY A 74 0.11 5.07 -12.60
N MET A 75 -0.65 5.39 -11.55
CA MET A 75 -0.50 4.73 -10.26
C MET A 75 -1.13 3.34 -10.30
N ILE A 76 -0.48 2.35 -9.68
CA ILE A 76 -1.11 1.06 -9.39
C ILE A 76 -2.03 1.26 -8.19
N GLU A 77 -3.32 1.06 -8.39
CA GLU A 77 -4.38 1.23 -7.39
C GLU A 77 -4.96 -0.11 -6.95
N ILE A 78 -5.11 -0.29 -5.64
CA ILE A 78 -5.87 -1.38 -5.03
C ILE A 78 -7.33 -0.96 -4.98
N ARG A 79 -8.20 -1.70 -5.67
CA ARG A 79 -9.59 -1.31 -5.93
C ARG A 79 -10.61 -2.15 -5.16
N ALA A 80 -11.85 -1.64 -5.16
CA ALA A 80 -13.02 -2.29 -4.56
C ALA A 80 -12.88 -2.54 -3.05
N ILE A 81 -12.23 -1.61 -2.35
CA ILE A 81 -12.09 -1.64 -0.90
C ILE A 81 -13.22 -0.79 -0.31
N PRO A 82 -14.16 -1.37 0.46
CA PRO A 82 -15.25 -0.62 1.06
C PRO A 82 -14.73 0.55 1.90
N ASN A 83 -15.28 1.74 1.69
CA ASN A 83 -14.89 2.98 2.39
C ASN A 83 -13.47 3.49 2.14
N PHE A 84 -12.68 2.89 1.25
CA PHE A 84 -11.38 3.41 0.83
C PHE A 84 -11.37 3.73 -0.67
N SER A 85 -10.57 4.72 -1.05
CA SER A 85 -10.38 5.13 -2.45
C SER A 85 -8.98 5.70 -2.61
N LEU A 86 -8.45 5.66 -3.84
CA LEU A 86 -7.10 6.15 -4.16
C LEU A 86 -6.01 5.47 -3.32
N VAL A 87 -6.18 4.18 -3.02
CA VAL A 87 -5.19 3.37 -2.30
C VAL A 87 -4.17 2.89 -3.30
N TYR A 88 -2.97 3.47 -3.26
CA TYR A 88 -1.92 3.16 -4.22
C TYR A 88 -0.84 2.26 -3.63
N ILE A 89 -0.14 1.54 -4.52
CA ILE A 89 1.17 0.97 -4.20
C ILE A 89 2.21 2.01 -4.60
N HIS A 90 3.00 2.50 -3.66
CA HIS A 90 3.94 3.60 -3.92
C HIS A 90 5.18 3.60 -3.03
N ILE A 91 6.13 4.50 -3.33
CA ILE A 91 7.38 4.64 -2.58
C ILE A 91 7.18 5.52 -1.33
N GLY A 92 7.95 5.23 -0.28
CA GLY A 92 7.95 5.92 1.02
C GLY A 92 8.94 5.24 1.96
N ASN A 93 9.19 5.82 3.13
CA ASN A 93 10.19 5.29 4.08
C ASN A 93 9.59 4.89 5.42
N THR A 94 8.56 5.60 5.87
CA THR A 94 7.96 5.46 7.19
C THR A 94 6.46 5.18 7.09
N HIS A 95 5.87 4.73 8.20
CA HIS A 95 4.41 4.55 8.29
C HIS A 95 3.63 5.86 8.03
N GLU A 96 4.21 7.02 8.34
CA GLU A 96 3.60 8.33 8.06
C GLU A 96 3.52 8.60 6.56
N ASP A 97 4.49 8.12 5.78
CA ASP A 97 4.49 8.26 4.32
C ASP A 97 3.40 7.41 3.66
N THR A 98 2.81 6.44 4.38
CA THR A 98 1.78 5.56 3.81
C THR A 98 0.54 6.36 3.43
N GLU A 99 0.15 7.37 4.22
CA GLU A 99 -1.13 8.09 4.04
C GLU A 99 -2.33 7.11 3.86
N GLY A 100 -2.30 5.95 4.53
CA GLY A 100 -3.30 4.88 4.41
C GLY A 100 -3.21 4.02 3.13
N CYS A 101 -2.18 4.24 2.31
CA CYS A 101 -1.80 3.42 1.16
C CYS A 101 -0.77 2.34 1.54
N LEU A 102 -0.25 1.62 0.54
CA LEU A 102 0.71 0.54 0.73
C LEU A 102 2.10 0.93 0.21
N LEU A 103 3.09 0.91 1.10
CA LEU A 103 4.51 1.02 0.72
C LEU A 103 5.09 -0.37 0.53
N VAL A 104 5.97 -0.57 -0.46
CA VAL A 104 6.53 -1.90 -0.75
C VAL A 104 8.05 -1.96 -0.57
N GLY A 105 8.54 -3.10 -0.09
CA GLY A 105 9.96 -3.38 0.12
C GLY A 105 10.32 -4.85 -0.17
N THR A 106 11.57 -5.11 -0.53
CA THR A 106 12.05 -6.46 -0.90
C THR A 106 12.39 -7.34 0.30
N TYR A 107 12.67 -6.74 1.46
CA TYR A 107 12.93 -7.44 2.71
C TYR A 107 12.37 -6.65 3.88
N PHE A 108 12.22 -7.30 5.04
CA PHE A 108 12.00 -6.64 6.31
C PHE A 108 13.08 -7.05 7.30
N HIS A 109 13.38 -6.15 8.24
CA HIS A 109 14.28 -6.44 9.35
C HIS A 109 13.52 -6.27 10.66
N LYS A 110 13.67 -7.21 11.59
CA LYS A 110 13.15 -7.09 12.94
C LYS A 110 14.29 -6.65 13.85
N SER A 111 14.25 -5.40 14.31
CA SER A 111 15.10 -4.93 15.40
C SER A 111 14.69 -5.64 16.70
N ASN A 112 15.67 -5.99 17.54
CA ASN A 112 15.45 -6.63 18.85
C ASN A 112 15.26 -5.60 19.98
N ASP A 113 14.54 -4.52 19.68
CA ASP A 113 14.22 -3.50 20.70
C ASP A 113 13.23 -4.05 21.73
#